data_AF-A0A0S7ZVG4-F1
#
_entry.id   AF-A0A0S7ZVG4-F1
#
_cell.length_a   1.000
_cell.length_b   1.000
_cell.length_c   1.000
_cell.angle_alpha   90.00
_cell.angle_beta   90.00
_cell.angle_gamma   90.00
#
_symmetry.space_group_name_H-M   'P 1'
#
loop_
_entity.id
_entity.type
_entity.pdbx_description
1 polymer ?
#
loop_
_entity_poly.entity_id
_entity_poly.type
_entity_poly.pdbx_seq_one_letter_code
_entity_poly.pdbx_strand_id
1 'polypeptide(L)'
;MNGKSKGWALTLLLGVLLLGGVAGATLDRVLIRQTASDTRSAGRHRDRQQGYLEWLTSELDLTQDQQAQVRSIIEEHREQISAIWLETRPRYDELQSRARAEIRQALTQEQQLKYEALLERQAERRRDRRNNGNSRTSED
;
A
#
# COMPACT_ATOMS: atom_id res chain seq x y z
N MET A 1 1.90 -41.89 47.33
CA MET A 1 1.95 -40.43 47.11
C MET A 1 2.53 -40.20 45.72
N ASN A 2 1.79 -39.48 44.88
CA ASN A 2 1.71 -39.70 43.44
C ASN A 2 2.85 -39.03 42.64
N GLY A 3 3.58 -39.83 41.86
CA GLY A 3 4.69 -39.40 41.01
C GLY A 3 4.28 -39.02 39.58
N LYS A 4 3.68 -37.85 39.39
CA LYS A 4 3.50 -37.24 38.05
C LYS A 4 3.49 -35.71 38.19
N SER A 5 4.50 -35.00 37.64
CA SER A 5 4.29 -33.64 37.07
C SER A 5 5.53 -32.87 36.57
N LYS A 6 6.75 -33.41 36.51
CA LYS A 6 7.86 -32.65 35.87
C LYS A 6 7.65 -32.42 34.36
N GLY A 7 6.98 -33.36 33.67
CA GLY A 7 6.65 -33.23 32.24
C GLY A 7 5.49 -32.29 31.94
N TRP A 8 4.52 -32.18 32.86
CA TRP A 8 3.35 -31.32 32.68
C TRP A 8 3.72 -29.83 32.74
N ALA A 9 4.64 -29.45 33.64
CA ALA A 9 5.16 -28.09 33.71
C ALA A 9 5.85 -27.67 32.40
N LEU A 10 6.58 -28.59 31.75
CA LEU A 10 7.24 -28.33 30.47
C LEU A 10 6.22 -28.17 29.33
N THR A 11 5.15 -28.98 29.31
CA THR A 11 4.07 -28.82 28.32
C THR A 11 3.31 -27.51 28.46
N LEU A 12 3.09 -27.04 29.70
CA LEU A 12 2.46 -25.74 29.94
C LEU A 12 3.35 -24.58 29.47
N LEU A 13 4.65 -24.64 29.74
CA LEU A 13 5.61 -23.62 29.28
C LEU A 13 5.71 -23.58 27.75
N LEU A 14 5.77 -24.74 27.10
CA LEU A 14 5.81 -24.81 25.63
C LEU A 14 4.51 -24.29 24.99
N GLY A 15 3.36 -24.60 25.61
CA GLY A 15 2.05 -24.10 25.17
C GLY A 15 1.93 -22.58 25.27
N VAL A 16 2.37 -21.98 26.38
CA VAL A 16 2.36 -20.52 26.58
C VAL A 16 3.34 -19.82 25.63
N LEU A 17 4.51 -20.41 25.36
CA LEU A 17 5.48 -19.87 24.40
C LEU A 17 4.95 -19.92 22.96
N LEU A 18 4.25 -21.00 22.58
CA LEU A 18 3.65 -21.12 21.25
C LEU A 18 2.45 -20.17 21.08
N LEU A 19 1.59 -20.02 22.10
CA LEU A 19 0.50 -19.03 22.06
C LEU A 19 1.03 -17.59 22.05
N GLY A 20 2.05 -17.29 22.87
CA GLY A 20 2.70 -15.97 22.92
C GLY A 20 3.49 -15.64 21.64
N GLY A 21 4.15 -16.63 21.03
CA GLY A 21 4.90 -16.46 19.79
C GLY A 21 4.02 -16.19 18.56
N VAL A 22 2.85 -16.83 18.48
CA VAL A 22 1.88 -16.58 17.40
C VAL A 22 1.17 -15.22 17.57
N ALA A 23 0.85 -14.84 18.81
CA ALA A 23 0.29 -13.51 19.11
C ALA A 23 1.32 -12.38 18.88
N GLY A 24 2.57 -12.57 19.30
CA GLY A 24 3.65 -11.61 19.07
C GLY A 24 3.97 -11.43 17.58
N ALA A 25 4.07 -12.52 16.81
CA ALA A 25 4.38 -12.45 15.37
C ALA A 25 3.24 -11.85 14.52
N THR A 26 1.98 -11.92 14.99
CA THR A 26 0.84 -11.31 14.29
C THR A 26 0.69 -9.83 14.62
N LEU A 27 0.92 -9.43 15.88
CA LEU A 27 0.97 -8.02 16.28
C LEU A 27 2.15 -7.27 15.65
N ASP A 28 3.33 -7.89 15.64
CA ASP A 28 4.54 -7.34 15.02
C ASP A 28 4.35 -7.11 13.51
N ARG A 29 3.73 -8.07 12.81
CA ARG A 29 3.41 -7.91 11.37
C ARG A 29 2.33 -6.88 11.06
N VAL A 30 1.38 -6.62 11.96
CA VAL A 30 0.32 -5.62 11.73
C VAL A 30 0.83 -4.21 12.05
N LEU A 31 1.57 -4.04 13.15
CA LEU A 31 2.14 -2.75 13.56
C LEU A 31 3.29 -2.31 12.66
N ILE A 32 4.21 -3.22 12.28
CA ILE A 32 5.28 -2.92 11.31
C ILE A 32 4.70 -2.62 9.92
N ARG A 33 3.55 -3.20 9.55
CA ARG A 33 2.89 -2.89 8.28
C ARG A 33 2.26 -1.50 8.28
N GLN A 34 1.82 -0.97 9.43
CA GLN A 34 1.40 0.42 9.56
C GLN A 34 2.61 1.37 9.47
N THR A 35 3.65 1.19 10.29
CA THR A 35 4.79 2.13 10.31
C THR A 35 5.70 2.07 9.08
N ALA A 36 5.87 0.90 8.45
CA ALA A 36 6.61 0.77 7.19
C ALA A 36 5.78 1.17 5.94
N SER A 37 4.48 1.44 6.10
CA SER A 37 3.65 2.01 5.02
C SER A 37 3.63 3.53 5.05
N ASP A 38 3.81 4.16 6.21
CA ASP A 38 3.87 5.63 6.35
C ASP A 38 5.14 6.22 5.71
N THR A 39 6.31 5.63 5.93
CA THR A 39 7.58 6.08 5.33
C THR A 39 7.66 5.86 3.82
N ARG A 40 7.09 4.75 3.31
CA ARG A 40 7.04 4.45 1.87
C ARG A 40 5.96 5.23 1.11
N SER A 41 4.92 5.69 1.80
CA SER A 41 3.89 6.55 1.19
C SER A 41 4.44 7.96 0.99
N ALA A 42 5.17 8.51 1.97
CA ALA A 42 5.76 9.85 1.90
C ALA A 42 6.69 10.05 0.69
N GLY A 43 7.58 9.09 0.39
CA GLY A 43 8.47 9.16 -0.78
C GLY A 43 7.73 9.11 -2.12
N ARG A 44 6.72 8.24 -2.24
CA ARG A 44 5.93 8.07 -3.47
C ARG A 44 5.05 9.28 -3.80
N HIS A 45 4.62 10.03 -2.80
CA HIS A 45 3.85 11.25 -3.01
C HIS A 45 4.72 12.40 -3.52
N ARG A 46 5.98 12.49 -3.08
CA ARG A 46 6.95 13.48 -3.59
C ARG A 46 7.26 13.28 -5.07
N ASP A 47 7.52 12.04 -5.50
CA ASP A 47 7.82 11.74 -6.92
C ASP A 47 6.66 12.12 -7.85
N ARG A 48 5.41 11.91 -7.39
CA ARG A 48 4.22 12.26 -8.16
C ARG A 48 4.01 13.77 -8.25
N GLN A 49 4.37 14.52 -7.21
CA GLN A 49 4.31 15.99 -7.21
C GLN A 49 5.37 16.60 -8.13
N GLN A 50 6.58 16.02 -8.14
CA GLN A 50 7.63 16.41 -9.08
C GLN A 50 7.18 16.22 -10.53
N GLY A 51 6.61 15.05 -10.87
CA GLY A 51 6.08 14.82 -12.22
C GLY A 51 4.94 15.77 -12.62
N TYR A 52 4.11 16.20 -11.67
CA TYR A 52 3.05 17.18 -11.95
C TYR A 52 3.61 18.59 -12.20
N LEU A 53 4.60 19.01 -11.40
CA LEU A 53 5.30 20.28 -11.61
C LEU A 53 6.08 20.29 -12.93
N GLU A 54 6.76 19.20 -13.27
CA GLU A 54 7.47 19.01 -14.54
C GLU A 54 6.52 19.11 -15.74
N TRP A 55 5.37 18.45 -15.65
CA TRP A 55 4.33 18.54 -16.68
C TRP A 55 3.82 19.98 -16.83
N LEU A 56 3.48 20.66 -15.73
CA LEU A 56 3.05 22.07 -15.77
C LEU A 56 4.15 22.98 -16.33
N THR A 57 5.40 22.71 -15.98
CA THR A 57 6.56 23.47 -16.47
C THR A 57 6.70 23.32 -17.98
N SER A 58 6.57 22.10 -18.50
CA SER A 58 6.69 21.82 -19.93
C SER A 58 5.50 22.35 -20.74
N GLU A 59 4.30 22.36 -20.18
CA GLU A 59 3.08 22.78 -20.89
C GLU A 59 2.88 24.29 -20.87
N LEU A 60 3.38 24.97 -19.83
CA LEU A 60 3.17 26.40 -19.60
C LEU A 60 4.45 27.24 -19.69
N ASP A 61 5.59 26.63 -20.03
CA ASP A 61 6.90 27.27 -20.12
C ASP A 61 7.26 28.08 -18.85
N LEU A 62 7.06 27.47 -17.67
CA LEU A 62 7.21 28.18 -16.39
C LEU A 62 8.67 28.64 -16.17
N THR A 63 8.85 29.90 -15.80
CA THR A 63 10.15 30.43 -15.36
C THR A 63 10.58 29.82 -14.03
N GLN A 64 11.86 29.95 -13.66
CA GLN A 64 12.36 29.40 -12.39
C GLN A 64 11.61 29.94 -11.17
N ASP A 65 11.29 31.24 -11.16
CA ASP A 65 10.53 31.88 -10.08
C ASP A 65 9.11 31.32 -10.00
N GLN A 66 8.46 31.11 -11.15
CA GLN A 66 7.12 30.50 -11.21
C GLN A 66 7.14 29.05 -10.74
N GLN A 67 8.14 28.27 -11.14
CA GLN A 67 8.29 26.88 -10.68
C GLN A 67 8.45 26.80 -9.17
N ALA A 68 9.22 27.71 -8.55
CA ALA A 68 9.40 27.77 -7.10
C ALA A 68 8.07 28.10 -6.39
N GLN A 69 7.30 29.04 -6.91
CA GLN A 69 5.98 29.38 -6.37
C GLN A 69 4.98 28.23 -6.49
N VAL A 70 4.88 27.61 -7.67
CA VAL A 70 3.99 26.47 -7.91
C VAL A 70 4.37 25.28 -7.04
N ARG A 71 5.66 25.00 -6.86
CA ARG A 71 6.15 23.97 -5.93
C ARG A 71 5.65 24.21 -4.51
N SER A 72 5.77 25.44 -4.01
CA SER A 72 5.32 25.80 -2.67
C SER A 72 3.81 25.57 -2.50
N ILE A 73 3.01 25.98 -3.49
CA ILE A 73 1.55 25.78 -3.48
C ILE A 73 1.20 24.29 -3.42
N ILE A 74 1.88 23.46 -4.22
CA ILE A 74 1.67 22.02 -4.25
C ILE A 74 2.06 21.36 -2.92
N GLU A 75 3.16 21.78 -2.30
CA GLU A 75 3.64 21.26 -1.02
C GLU A 75 2.67 21.62 0.13
N GLU A 76 2.18 22.86 0.16
CA GLU A 76 1.23 23.36 1.17
C GLU A 76 -0.06 22.52 1.22
N HIS A 77 -0.58 22.14 0.05
CA HIS A 77 -1.83 21.38 -0.04
C HIS A 77 -1.63 19.86 0.05
N ARG A 78 -0.38 19.38 0.13
CA ARG A 78 -0.05 17.94 0.08
C ARG A 78 -0.74 17.16 1.19
N GLU A 79 -0.66 17.66 2.42
CA GLU A 79 -1.17 16.96 3.60
C GLU A 79 -2.70 16.86 3.57
N GLN A 80 -3.37 17.94 3.17
CA GLN A 80 -4.83 17.99 3.04
C GLN A 80 -5.31 16.99 1.98
N ILE A 81 -4.67 16.97 0.80
CA ILE A 81 -4.99 16.01 -0.25
C ILE A 81 -4.75 14.57 0.24
N SER A 82 -3.65 14.33 0.95
CA SER A 82 -3.35 12.99 1.48
C SER A 82 -4.38 12.53 2.51
N ALA A 83 -4.85 13.45 3.37
CA ALA A 83 -5.88 13.15 4.37
C ALA A 83 -7.21 12.78 3.70
N ILE A 84 -7.66 13.58 2.72
CA ILE A 84 -8.85 13.29 1.92
C ILE A 84 -8.74 11.91 1.25
N TRP A 85 -7.58 11.60 0.69
CA TRP A 85 -7.36 10.30 0.05
C TRP A 85 -7.44 9.14 1.05
N LEU A 86 -6.84 9.28 2.24
CA LEU A 86 -6.89 8.25 3.27
C LEU A 86 -8.32 7.98 3.76
N GLU A 87 -9.13 9.02 3.87
CA GLU A 87 -10.54 8.91 4.27
C GLU A 87 -11.41 8.26 3.19
N THR A 88 -11.20 8.65 1.92
CA THR A 88 -12.07 8.24 0.81
C THR A 88 -11.68 6.91 0.18
N ARG A 89 -10.39 6.53 0.24
CA ARG A 89 -9.86 5.31 -0.37
C ARG A 89 -10.60 4.03 0.04
N PRO A 90 -10.94 3.78 1.32
CA PRO A 90 -11.66 2.56 1.70
C PRO A 90 -13.02 2.43 0.99
N ARG A 91 -13.77 3.53 0.89
CA ARG A 91 -15.07 3.56 0.19
C ARG A 91 -14.91 3.31 -1.30
N TYR A 92 -13.88 3.89 -1.90
CA TYR A 92 -13.55 3.64 -3.31
C TYR A 92 -13.17 2.18 -3.56
N ASP A 93 -12.30 1.60 -2.72
CA ASP A 93 -11.85 0.21 -2.83
C ASP A 93 -13.03 -0.77 -2.67
N GLU A 94 -13.97 -0.47 -1.76
CA GLU A 94 -15.20 -1.24 -1.60
C GLU A 94 -16.10 -1.20 -2.84
N LEU A 95 -16.37 0.01 -3.36
CA LEU A 95 -17.17 0.19 -4.57
C LEU A 95 -16.56 -0.54 -5.76
N GLN A 96 -15.24 -0.44 -5.92
CA GLN A 96 -14.52 -1.14 -6.99
C GLN A 96 -14.62 -2.66 -6.82
N SER A 97 -14.49 -3.18 -5.60
CA SER A 97 -14.63 -4.61 -5.32
C SER A 97 -16.01 -5.13 -5.68
N ARG A 98 -17.06 -4.38 -5.28
CA ARG A 98 -18.45 -4.72 -5.58
C ARG A 98 -18.72 -4.73 -7.08
N ALA A 99 -18.29 -3.68 -7.80
CA ALA A 99 -18.42 -3.62 -9.25
C ALA A 99 -17.72 -4.79 -9.95
N ARG A 100 -16.53 -5.21 -9.50
CA ARG A 100 -15.84 -6.39 -10.04
C ARG A 100 -16.61 -7.68 -9.81
N ALA A 101 -17.25 -7.83 -8.65
CA ALA A 101 -18.09 -8.98 -8.34
C ALA A 101 -19.33 -9.04 -9.23
N GLU A 102 -20.01 -7.91 -9.42
CA GLU A 102 -21.17 -7.79 -10.32
C GLU A 102 -20.79 -8.09 -11.77
N ILE A 103 -19.66 -7.53 -12.25
CA ILE A 103 -19.13 -7.85 -13.59
C ILE A 103 -18.90 -9.36 -13.71
N ARG A 104 -18.25 -10.00 -12.73
CA ARG A 104 -17.97 -11.43 -12.77
C ARG A 104 -19.26 -12.26 -12.91
N GLN A 105 -20.33 -11.87 -12.23
CA GLN A 105 -21.63 -12.56 -12.30
C GLN A 105 -22.28 -12.44 -13.68
N ALA A 106 -22.04 -11.35 -14.41
CA ALA A 106 -22.58 -11.14 -15.76
C ALA A 106 -21.81 -11.89 -16.86
N LEU A 107 -20.64 -12.47 -16.55
CA LEU A 107 -19.77 -13.12 -17.52
C LEU A 107 -19.96 -14.64 -17.55
N THR A 108 -19.78 -15.24 -18.74
CA THR A 108 -19.70 -16.70 -18.88
C THR A 108 -18.43 -17.24 -18.22
N GLN A 109 -18.37 -18.54 -17.94
CA GLN A 109 -17.22 -19.17 -17.30
C GLN A 109 -15.90 -18.92 -18.06
N GLU A 110 -15.92 -18.99 -19.39
CA GLU A 110 -14.74 -18.70 -20.23
C GLU A 110 -14.33 -17.22 -20.16
N GLN A 111 -15.31 -16.30 -20.14
CA GLN A 111 -15.05 -14.88 -20.03
C GLN A 111 -14.52 -14.50 -18.64
N GLN A 112 -14.96 -15.16 -17.57
CA GLN A 112 -14.43 -14.96 -16.22
C GLN A 112 -12.93 -15.27 -16.16
N LEU A 113 -12.47 -16.36 -16.78
CA LEU A 113 -11.05 -16.70 -16.84
C LEU A 113 -10.23 -15.60 -17.53
N LYS A 114 -10.73 -15.09 -18.66
CA LYS A 114 -10.12 -13.96 -19.38
C LYS A 114 -10.13 -12.68 -18.52
N TYR A 115 -11.20 -12.43 -17.79
CA TYR A 115 -11.34 -11.27 -16.92
C TYR A 115 -10.35 -11.29 -15.75
N GLU A 116 -10.17 -12.41 -15.08
CA GLU A 116 -9.19 -12.53 -13.99
C GLU A 116 -7.75 -12.30 -14.50
N ALA A 117 -7.40 -12.85 -15.67
CA ALA A 117 -6.10 -12.59 -16.29
C ALA A 117 -5.87 -11.10 -16.62
N LEU A 118 -6.93 -10.37 -17.01
CA LEU A 118 -6.85 -8.92 -17.22
C LEU A 118 -6.62 -8.16 -15.91
N LEU A 119 -7.31 -8.56 -14.83
CA LEU A 119 -7.14 -7.97 -13.50
C LEU A 119 -5.74 -8.21 -12.95
N GLU A 120 -5.21 -9.43 -13.12
CA GLU A 120 -3.86 -9.81 -12.69
C GLU A 120 -2.79 -9.00 -13.44
N ARG A 121 -2.86 -8.95 -14.78
CA ARG A 121 -1.95 -8.14 -15.59
C ARG A 121 -1.99 -6.66 -15.19
N GLN A 122 -3.17 -6.14 -14.84
CA GLN A 122 -3.28 -4.76 -14.35
C GLN A 122 -2.60 -4.59 -12.98
N ALA A 123 -2.74 -5.57 -12.08
CA ALA A 123 -2.10 -5.57 -10.78
C ALA A 123 -0.57 -5.66 -10.89
N GLU A 124 -0.05 -6.50 -11.79
CA GLU A 124 1.39 -6.61 -12.11
C GLU A 124 1.94 -5.29 -12.62
N ARG A 125 1.31 -4.68 -13.63
CA ARG A 125 1.73 -3.36 -14.14
C ARG A 125 1.76 -2.29 -13.05
N ARG A 126 0.84 -2.35 -12.08
CA ARG A 126 0.84 -1.45 -10.91
C ARG A 126 2.00 -1.76 -9.96
N ARG A 127 2.39 -3.03 -9.79
CA ARG A 127 3.56 -3.44 -8.98
C ARG A 127 4.88 -3.07 -9.67
N ASP A 128 5.00 -3.29 -10.97
CA ASP A 128 6.19 -2.97 -11.74
C ASP A 128 6.48 -1.48 -11.73
N ARG A 129 5.45 -0.64 -11.92
CA ARG A 129 5.58 0.81 -11.78
C ARG A 129 6.02 1.22 -10.38
N ARG A 130 5.57 0.51 -9.33
CA ARG A 130 6.02 0.77 -7.96
C ARG A 130 7.47 0.36 -7.73
N ASN A 131 7.92 -0.72 -8.36
CA ASN A 131 9.29 -1.23 -8.18
C ASN A 131 10.30 -0.42 -8.98
N ASN A 132 9.97 -0.09 -10.24
CA ASN A 132 10.82 0.70 -11.15
C ASN A 132 10.98 2.18 -10.72
N GLY A 133 10.04 2.72 -9.94
CA GLY A 133 10.20 4.02 -9.30
C GLY A 133 11.17 4.01 -8.11
N ASN A 134 11.33 2.86 -7.44
CA ASN A 134 12.21 2.70 -6.27
C ASN A 134 13.69 2.48 -6.66
N SER A 135 13.95 1.98 -7.87
CA SER A 135 15.31 1.74 -8.36
C SER A 135 16.00 3.00 -8.91
N ARG A 136 15.25 4.00 -9.39
CA ARG A 136 15.83 5.27 -9.88
C ARG A 136 16.30 6.23 -8.78
N THR A 137 15.79 6.07 -7.56
CA THR A 137 16.08 6.94 -6.41
C THR A 137 17.24 6.43 -5.55
N SER A 138 17.92 5.35 -5.94
CA SER A 138 19.02 4.74 -5.18
C SER A 138 20.41 4.95 -5.80
N GLU A 139 20.51 5.71 -6.90
CA GLU A 139 21.77 5.94 -7.65
C GLU A 139 22.26 7.41 -7.67
N ASP A 140 21.56 8.33 -6.97
CA ASP A 140 22.00 9.72 -6.69
C ASP A 140 22.21 9.90 -5.17
#